data_AF-A0A0B6ZCQ3-F1
#
_entry.id   AF-A0A0B6ZCQ3-F1
#
_cell.length_a   1.000
_cell.length_b   1.000
_cell.length_c   1.000
_cell.angle_alpha   90.00
_cell.angle_beta   90.00
_cell.angle_gamma   90.00
#
_symmetry.space_group_name_H-M   'P 1'
#
loop_
_entity.id
_entity.type
_entity.pdbx_description
1 polymer ?
#
loop_
_entity_poly.entity_id
_entity_poly.type
_entity_poly.pdbx_seq_one_letter_code
_entity_poly.pdbx_strand_id
1 'polypeptide(L)'
;MGYGRRMTFSGDQLNNNDCYFWSDTEPNGYAVSIQAVQVGQKFIIQNSFDTEVGEGIIEKVCAPQEEISMDSGKFGVTKHVRVTIACAVTYYQRHHYGLKELLCPKNLEIISGEAVLSKPRSSRKANFVNIEKVFLPRVGHCKLIPDS
;
A
#
# COMPACT_ATOMS: atom_id res chain seq x y z
N MET A 1 -21.47 31.42 15.73
CA MET A 1 -20.36 31.49 16.70
C MET A 1 -19.58 30.19 16.61
N GLY A 2 -18.49 30.14 15.84
CA GLY A 2 -17.69 28.92 15.67
C GLY A 2 -16.48 28.94 16.60
N TYR A 3 -16.46 28.07 17.60
CA TYR A 3 -15.30 27.87 18.47
C TYR A 3 -14.31 26.96 17.74
N GLY A 4 -13.28 27.53 17.12
CA GLY A 4 -12.13 26.76 16.65
C GLY A 4 -11.29 26.33 17.86
N ARG A 5 -11.51 25.11 18.36
CA ARG A 5 -10.69 24.56 19.44
C ARG A 5 -9.27 24.37 18.91
N ARG A 6 -8.32 25.14 19.43
CA ARG A 6 -6.90 25.05 19.07
C ARG A 6 -6.36 23.72 19.58
N MET A 7 -6.07 22.78 18.67
CA MET A 7 -5.45 21.50 19.02
C MET A 7 -3.94 21.71 19.14
N THR A 8 -3.42 21.57 20.36
CA THR A 8 -2.00 21.64 20.64
C THR A 8 -1.48 20.22 20.74
N PHE A 9 -0.57 19.83 19.85
CA PHE A 9 0.11 18.54 19.92
C PHE A 9 1.18 18.60 21.01
N SER A 10 0.98 17.88 22.10
CA SER A 10 2.04 17.53 23.04
C SER A 10 2.42 16.08 22.78
N GLY A 11 3.48 15.90 22.01
CA GLY A 11 4.16 14.63 21.85
C GLY A 11 5.65 14.87 21.97
N ASP A 12 6.34 14.06 22.77
CA ASP A 12 7.78 14.21 22.99
C ASP A 12 8.60 13.84 21.73
N GLN A 13 7.98 13.17 20.76
CA GLN A 13 8.60 12.79 19.49
C GLN A 13 7.74 13.23 18.30
N LEU A 14 8.38 13.85 17.31
CA LEU A 14 7.71 14.37 16.11
C LEU A 14 7.12 13.30 15.19
N ASN A 15 7.58 12.04 15.31
CA ASN A 15 7.26 10.95 14.38
C ASN A 15 6.73 9.68 15.06
N ASN A 16 6.82 9.56 16.39
CA ASN A 16 6.28 8.44 17.17
C ASN A 16 5.42 9.05 18.28
N ASN A 17 4.11 9.03 18.12
CA ASN A 17 3.22 9.64 19.08
C ASN A 17 2.15 8.64 19.51
N ASP A 18 2.07 8.36 20.81
CA ASP A 18 1.02 7.55 21.41
C ASP A 18 -0.30 8.34 21.55
N CYS A 19 -0.26 9.66 21.36
CA CYS A 19 -1.41 10.56 21.43
C CYS A 19 -2.18 10.59 20.09
N TYR A 20 -2.93 9.53 19.81
CA TYR A 20 -3.99 9.54 18.81
C TYR A 20 -5.12 10.47 19.25
N PHE A 21 -5.82 11.13 18.33
CA PHE A 21 -6.92 12.05 18.61
C PHE A 21 -7.96 11.44 19.56
N TRP A 22 -8.18 12.08 20.72
CA TRP A 22 -9.38 11.88 21.52
C TRP A 22 -10.30 13.08 21.24
N SER A 23 -11.43 12.84 20.56
CA SER A 23 -12.49 13.83 20.44
C SER A 23 -13.62 13.41 21.37
N ASP A 24 -13.96 14.29 22.30
CA ASP A 24 -15.01 14.08 23.31
C ASP A 24 -16.43 13.90 22.72
N THR A 25 -16.59 13.92 21.39
CA THR A 25 -17.89 13.91 20.69
C THR A 25 -18.19 12.62 19.92
N GLU A 26 -17.26 11.68 19.82
CA GLU A 26 -17.48 10.34 19.24
C GLU A 26 -16.83 9.30 20.18
N PRO A 27 -17.54 8.26 20.65
CA PRO A 27 -16.95 7.25 21.56
C PRO A 27 -15.70 6.56 21.01
N ASN A 28 -15.48 6.65 19.69
CA ASN A 28 -14.37 6.05 18.95
C ASN A 28 -13.25 7.05 18.55
N GLY A 29 -13.38 8.34 18.89
CA GLY A 29 -12.40 9.38 18.53
C GLY A 29 -12.23 9.63 17.01
N TYR A 30 -11.38 10.60 16.63
CA TYR A 30 -10.97 10.79 15.23
C TYR A 30 -9.75 9.92 14.92
N ALA A 31 -9.94 8.65 14.59
CA ALA A 31 -8.81 7.80 14.20
C ALA A 31 -8.22 8.24 12.85
N VAL A 32 -6.97 8.70 12.84
CA VAL A 32 -6.21 8.88 11.60
C VAL A 32 -5.75 7.48 11.16
N SER A 33 -6.31 6.95 10.07
CA SER A 33 -5.90 5.66 9.52
C SER A 33 -4.85 5.82 8.42
N ILE A 34 -3.85 4.94 8.41
CA ILE A 34 -2.87 4.88 7.31
C ILE A 34 -3.60 4.38 6.05
N GLN A 35 -3.38 5.04 4.93
CA GLN A 35 -3.89 4.63 3.62
C GLN A 35 -2.71 4.55 2.64
N ALA A 36 -2.04 3.40 2.62
CA ALA A 36 -0.96 3.11 1.68
C ALA A 36 -1.49 2.71 0.31
N VAL A 37 -2.61 1.98 0.27
CA VAL A 37 -3.30 1.56 -0.95
C VAL A 37 -4.79 1.90 -0.91
N GLN A 38 -5.43 1.94 -2.08
CA GLN A 38 -6.86 2.22 -2.20
C GLN A 38 -7.53 1.42 -3.32
N VAL A 39 -8.85 1.25 -3.23
CA VAL A 39 -9.67 0.62 -4.29
C VAL A 39 -9.47 1.35 -5.61
N GLY A 40 -9.41 0.59 -6.70
CA GLY A 40 -9.18 1.08 -8.06
C GLY A 40 -7.70 1.28 -8.43
N GLN A 41 -6.78 1.17 -7.47
CA GLN A 41 -5.34 1.24 -7.77
C GLN A 41 -4.90 0.03 -8.60
N LYS A 42 -4.13 0.29 -9.66
CA LYS A 42 -3.64 -0.70 -10.61
C LYS A 42 -2.17 -1.01 -10.40
N PHE A 43 -1.79 -2.25 -10.69
CA PHE A 43 -0.42 -2.74 -10.54
C PHE A 43 0.00 -3.66 -11.67
N ILE A 44 1.31 -3.67 -11.92
CA ILE A 44 2.03 -4.71 -12.64
C ILE A 44 2.57 -5.71 -11.62
N ILE A 45 2.39 -7.00 -11.89
CA ILE A 45 2.87 -8.10 -11.06
C ILE A 45 4.22 -8.57 -11.61
N GLN A 46 5.26 -8.49 -10.78
CA GLN A 46 6.59 -8.97 -11.10
C GLN A 46 6.95 -10.18 -10.23
N ASN A 47 7.44 -11.26 -10.84
CA ASN A 47 7.94 -12.42 -10.10
C ASN A 47 9.32 -12.13 -9.48
N SER A 48 9.90 -13.12 -8.78
CA SER A 48 11.23 -13.01 -8.16
C SER A 48 12.39 -12.72 -9.13
N PHE A 49 12.18 -12.84 -10.45
CA PHE A 49 13.16 -12.52 -11.49
C PHE A 49 12.88 -11.17 -12.16
N ASP A 50 12.12 -10.29 -11.49
CA ASP A 50 11.68 -8.97 -12.00
C ASP A 50 10.95 -9.04 -13.35
N THR A 51 10.41 -10.22 -13.67
CA THR A 51 9.71 -10.46 -14.91
C THR A 51 8.24 -10.17 -14.71
N GLU A 52 7.68 -9.32 -15.56
CA GLU A 52 6.23 -9.04 -15.59
C GLU A 52 5.45 -10.29 -15.99
N VAL A 53 4.55 -10.71 -15.10
CA VAL A 53 3.75 -11.93 -15.22
C VAL A 53 2.24 -11.68 -15.17
N GLY A 54 1.82 -10.43 -14.95
CA GLY A 54 0.42 -10.06 -14.99
C GLY A 54 0.19 -8.63 -14.51
N GLU A 55 -1.08 -8.30 -14.37
CA GLU A 55 -1.60 -7.03 -13.89
C GLU A 55 -2.70 -7.26 -12.87
N GLY A 56 -2.96 -6.27 -12.02
CA GLY A 56 -3.99 -6.35 -11.00
C GLY A 56 -4.64 -5.02 -10.70
N ILE A 57 -5.90 -5.05 -10.25
CA ILE A 57 -6.62 -3.89 -9.73
C ILE A 57 -7.22 -4.20 -8.36
N ILE A 58 -7.07 -3.29 -7.40
CA ILE A 58 -7.68 -3.45 -6.07
C ILE A 58 -9.19 -3.27 -6.19
N GLU A 59 -9.94 -4.33 -5.86
CA GLU A 59 -11.39 -4.29 -5.76
C GLU A 59 -11.85 -3.97 -4.33
N LYS A 60 -11.06 -4.41 -3.32
CA LYS A 60 -11.39 -4.21 -1.90
C LYS A 60 -10.15 -4.17 -1.02
N VAL A 61 -10.19 -3.34 0.03
CA VAL A 61 -9.28 -3.43 1.18
C VAL A 61 -9.94 -4.33 2.23
N CYS A 62 -9.31 -5.45 2.57
CA CYS A 62 -9.91 -6.52 3.38
C CYS A 62 -9.60 -6.42 4.87
N ALA A 63 -8.56 -5.67 5.25
CA ALA A 63 -8.16 -5.44 6.63
C ALA A 63 -7.65 -3.99 6.82
N PRO A 64 -7.63 -3.46 8.05
CA PRO A 64 -6.94 -2.21 8.35
C PRO A 64 -5.48 -2.26 7.87
N GLN A 65 -4.97 -1.11 7.41
CA GLN A 65 -3.58 -0.99 6.97
C GLN A 65 -2.73 -0.58 8.17
N GLU A 66 -1.82 -1.47 8.59
CA GLU A 66 -1.08 -1.33 9.84
C GLU A 66 0.39 -1.00 9.56
N GLU A 67 0.95 -0.05 10.30
CA GLU A 67 2.39 0.23 10.22
C GLU A 67 3.19 -0.97 10.73
N ILE A 68 4.16 -1.42 9.93
CA ILE A 68 5.14 -2.42 10.33
C ILE A 68 6.40 -1.73 10.84
N SER A 69 6.90 -0.74 10.08
CA SER A 69 8.08 0.03 10.43
C SER A 69 8.13 1.37 9.71
N MET A 70 8.96 2.26 10.24
CA MET A 70 9.31 3.53 9.64
C MET A 70 10.81 3.78 9.78
N ASP A 71 11.47 3.97 8.65
CA ASP A 71 12.88 4.35 8.60
C ASP A 71 12.99 5.82 8.18
N SER A 72 13.72 6.60 8.98
CA SER A 72 14.02 8.00 8.65
C SER A 72 15.52 8.18 8.47
N GLY A 73 15.92 8.81 7.38
CA GLY A 73 17.32 8.90 6.99
C GLY A 73 17.65 10.17 6.22
N LYS A 74 18.89 10.24 5.72
CA LYS A 74 19.37 11.40 4.94
C LYS A 74 18.49 11.71 3.72
N PHE A 75 17.90 10.69 3.11
CA PHE A 75 17.13 10.82 1.87
C PHE A 75 15.63 11.06 2.06
N GLY A 76 15.08 10.83 3.25
CA GLY A 76 13.65 10.93 3.47
C GLY A 76 13.15 9.98 4.55
N VAL A 77 11.86 9.66 4.45
CA VAL A 77 11.17 8.68 5.28
C VAL A 77 10.67 7.55 4.39
N THR A 78 10.95 6.31 4.77
CA THR A 78 10.33 5.12 4.18
C THR A 78 9.42 4.50 5.23
N LYS A 79 8.21 4.14 4.82
CA LYS A 79 7.22 3.51 5.69
C LYS A 79 6.80 2.17 5.09
N HIS A 80 6.77 1.14 5.94
CA HIS A 80 6.32 -0.19 5.59
C HIS A 80 4.97 -0.43 6.25
N VAL A 81 3.98 -0.82 5.45
CA VAL A 81 2.59 -0.93 5.88
C VAL A 81 2.04 -2.29 5.47
N ARG A 82 1.54 -3.06 6.43
CA ARG A 82 0.84 -4.31 6.15
C ARG A 82 -0.46 -3.99 5.42
N VAL A 83 -0.69 -4.68 4.32
CA VAL A 83 -1.93 -4.57 3.55
C VAL A 83 -2.50 -5.95 3.28
N THR A 84 -3.83 -6.07 3.38
CA THR A 84 -4.58 -7.23 2.90
C THR A 84 -5.69 -6.74 1.98
N ILE A 85 -5.66 -7.16 0.72
CA ILE A 85 -6.51 -6.64 -0.35
C ILE A 85 -7.14 -7.78 -1.14
N ALA A 86 -8.32 -7.56 -1.71
CA ALA A 86 -8.84 -8.38 -2.80
C ALA A 86 -8.45 -7.70 -4.12
N CYS A 87 -7.69 -8.41 -4.95
CA CYS A 87 -7.14 -7.90 -6.19
C CYS A 87 -7.66 -8.75 -7.36
N ALA A 88 -8.25 -8.11 -8.37
CA ALA A 88 -8.61 -8.78 -9.61
C ALA A 88 -7.36 -8.88 -10.50
N VAL A 89 -6.80 -10.07 -10.62
CA VAL A 89 -5.52 -10.37 -11.27
C VAL A 89 -5.74 -10.99 -12.66
N THR A 90 -5.04 -10.46 -13.66
CA THR A 90 -4.93 -11.03 -15.01
C THR A 90 -3.48 -11.41 -15.28
N TYR A 91 -3.22 -12.68 -15.61
CA TYR A 91 -1.86 -13.17 -15.88
C TYR A 91 -1.49 -13.04 -17.34
N TYR A 92 -0.21 -12.86 -17.64
CA TYR A 92 0.32 -12.91 -19.00
C TYR A 92 0.70 -14.35 -19.39
N GLN A 93 0.31 -14.76 -20.59
CA GLN A 93 0.86 -15.92 -21.28
C GLN A 93 1.98 -15.44 -22.21
N ARG A 94 3.18 -15.99 -22.04
CA ARG A 94 4.28 -15.78 -23.00
C ARG A 94 4.26 -16.89 -24.03
N HIS A 95 4.14 -16.52 -25.30
CA HIS A 95 4.34 -17.43 -26.42
C HIS A 95 5.84 -17.54 -26.75
N HIS A 96 6.23 -18.65 -27.39
CA HIS A 96 7.63 -18.91 -27.78
C HIS A 96 8.28 -17.80 -28.63
N TYR A 97 7.47 -16.93 -29.26
CA TYR A 97 7.93 -15.82 -30.11
C TYR A 97 7.94 -14.44 -29.40
N GLY A 98 7.81 -14.40 -28.07
CA GLY A 98 7.91 -13.16 -27.29
C GLY A 98 6.63 -12.31 -27.21
N LEU A 99 5.54 -12.73 -27.88
CA LEU A 99 4.22 -12.12 -27.72
C LEU A 99 3.68 -12.42 -26.31
N LYS A 100 3.21 -11.37 -25.62
CA LYS A 100 2.47 -11.46 -24.36
C LYS A 100 0.98 -11.37 -24.66
N GLU A 101 0.21 -12.36 -24.21
CA GLU A 101 -1.25 -12.37 -24.30
C GLU A 101 -1.86 -12.40 -22.90
N LEU A 102 -2.97 -11.69 -22.68
CA LEU A 102 -3.68 -11.72 -21.42
C LEU A 102 -4.46 -13.04 -21.29
N LEU A 103 -4.21 -13.79 -20.22
CA LEU A 103 -5.02 -14.94 -19.86
C LEU A 103 -6.37 -14.43 -19.32
N CYS A 104 -7.42 -14.55 -20.14
CA CYS A 104 -8.78 -14.16 -19.80
C CYS A 104 -9.47 -15.24 -18.94
N PRO A 105 -9.06 -15.38 -17.67
CA PRO A 105 -9.97 -14.97 -16.60
C PRO A 105 -9.28 -14.12 -15.52
N LYS A 106 -9.93 -13.01 -15.16
CA LYS A 106 -9.62 -12.26 -13.94
C LYS A 106 -9.86 -13.15 -12.73
N ASN A 107 -8.81 -13.45 -11.98
CA ASN A 107 -8.93 -14.17 -10.70
C ASN A 107 -8.98 -13.15 -9.58
N LEU A 108 -10.00 -13.24 -8.71
CA LEU A 108 -10.04 -12.42 -7.51
C LEU A 108 -9.21 -13.10 -6.42
N GLU A 109 -8.03 -12.56 -6.16
CA GLU A 109 -7.07 -13.10 -5.19
C GLU A 109 -7.08 -12.25 -3.93
N ILE A 110 -7.12 -12.89 -2.75
CA ILE A 110 -6.88 -12.21 -1.48
C ILE A 110 -5.38 -12.21 -1.24
N ILE A 111 -4.79 -11.03 -1.29
CA ILE A 111 -3.34 -10.81 -1.23
C ILE A 111 -3.00 -10.12 0.08
N SER A 112 -2.06 -10.69 0.83
CA SER A 112 -1.37 -10.00 1.92
C SER A 112 0.06 -9.67 1.52
N GLY A 113 0.53 -8.49 1.91
CA GLY A 113 1.88 -8.03 1.61
C GLY A 113 2.25 -6.79 2.40
N GLU A 114 3.40 -6.22 2.05
CA GLU A 114 3.96 -5.04 2.69
C GLU A 114 4.06 -3.91 1.67
N ALA A 115 3.21 -2.90 1.81
CA ALA A 115 3.23 -1.70 1.00
C ALA A 115 4.38 -0.79 1.48
N VAL A 116 5.22 -0.37 0.54
CA VAL A 116 6.33 0.54 0.78
C VAL A 116 5.95 1.94 0.31
N LEU A 117 5.96 2.90 1.22
CA LEU A 117 5.77 4.32 0.93
C LEU A 117 7.08 5.06 1.14
N SER A 118 7.46 5.93 0.21
CA SER A 118 8.66 6.75 0.33
C SER A 118 8.32 8.24 0.22
N LYS A 119 8.75 9.02 1.21
CA LYS A 119 8.66 10.49 1.20
C LYS A 119 10.07 11.08 1.18
N PRO A 120 10.53 11.60 0.03
CA PRO A 120 11.79 12.36 -0.05
C PRO A 120 11.76 13.58 0.87
N ARG A 121 12.91 14.00 1.41
CA ARG A 121 13.00 15.23 2.24
C ARG A 121 12.54 16.50 1.51
N SER A 122 12.73 16.55 0.19
CA SER A 122 12.32 17.66 -0.66
C SER A 122 10.81 17.71 -0.93
N SER A 123 10.08 16.65 -0.57
CA SER A 123 8.65 16.52 -0.88
C SER A 123 7.81 16.53 0.39
N ARG A 124 6.63 17.14 0.30
CA ARG A 124 5.57 17.01 1.32
C ARG A 124 4.65 15.82 1.08
N LYS A 125 4.75 15.19 -0.10
CA LYS A 125 3.92 14.06 -0.52
C LYS A 125 4.74 12.77 -0.49
N ALA A 126 4.21 11.75 0.19
CA ALA A 126 4.72 10.39 0.10
C ALA A 126 4.28 9.77 -1.23
N ASN A 127 5.14 8.95 -1.81
CA ASN A 127 4.88 8.19 -3.01
C ASN A 127 4.76 6.72 -2.65
N PHE A 128 3.80 6.05 -3.27
CA PHE A 128 3.72 4.60 -3.22
C PHE A 128 4.81 4.00 -4.10
N VAL A 129 5.59 3.07 -3.57
CA VAL A 129 6.70 2.42 -4.28
C VAL A 129 6.25 1.09 -4.86
N ASN A 130 5.79 0.16 -4.00
CA ASN A 130 5.33 -1.17 -4.38
C ASN A 130 4.62 -1.86 -3.19
N ILE A 131 4.06 -3.05 -3.45
CA ILE A 131 3.76 -4.06 -2.42
C ILE A 131 4.76 -5.20 -2.59
N GLU A 132 5.56 -5.47 -1.56
CA GLU A 132 6.50 -6.58 -1.53
C GLU A 132 6.02 -7.73 -0.63
N LYS A 133 6.80 -8.82 -0.61
CA LYS A 133 6.53 -10.04 0.18
C LYS A 133 5.16 -10.65 -0.13
N VAL A 134 4.70 -10.52 -1.38
CA VAL A 134 3.45 -11.12 -1.84
C VAL A 134 3.69 -12.54 -2.30
N PHE A 135 2.73 -13.42 -2.02
CA PHE A 135 2.66 -14.76 -2.58
C PHE A 135 1.37 -14.93 -3.37
N LEU A 136 1.49 -15.39 -4.62
CA LEU A 136 0.37 -15.74 -5.48
C LEU A 136 0.53 -17.20 -5.93
N PRO A 137 -0.48 -18.08 -5.79
CA PRO A 137 -0.34 -19.51 -6.06
C PRO A 137 0.23 -19.86 -7.44
N ARG A 138 -0.08 -19.07 -8.47
CA ARG A 138 0.36 -19.31 -9.85
C ARG A 138 1.79 -18.88 -10.17
N VAL A 139 2.31 -17.89 -9.45
CA VAL A 139 3.61 -17.25 -9.77
C VAL A 139 4.63 -17.35 -8.63
N GLY A 140 4.20 -17.79 -7.44
CA GLY A 140 5.02 -17.84 -6.23
C GLY A 140 5.22 -16.48 -5.60
N HIS A 141 6.43 -16.25 -5.06
CA HIS A 141 6.80 -14.96 -4.50
C HIS A 141 6.89 -13.89 -5.60
N CYS A 142 6.30 -12.75 -5.33
CA CYS A 142 6.20 -11.65 -6.27
C CYS A 142 6.09 -10.30 -5.55
N LYS A 143 6.08 -9.23 -6.35
CA LYS A 143 5.80 -7.86 -5.92
C LYS A 143 4.85 -7.19 -6.89
N LEU A 144 4.08 -6.23 -6.37
CA LEU A 144 3.12 -5.43 -7.13
C LEU A 144 3.69 -4.03 -7.27
N ILE A 145 3.98 -3.62 -8.50
CA ILE A 145 4.52 -2.30 -8.83
C ILE A 145 3.37 -1.42 -9.34
N PRO A 146 3.24 -0.15 -8.95
CA PRO A 146 2.18 0.71 -9.47
C PRO A 146 2.26 0.81 -11.00
N ASP A 147 1.12 0.61 -11.65
CA ASP A 147 0.95 0.86 -13.08
C ASP A 147 0.95 2.39 -13.31
N SER A 148 1.84 2.87 -14.18
CA SER A 148 2.21 4.29 -14.31
C SER A 148 1.13 5.16 -14.95
#